data_AF-A0A9P1HQW7-F1
#
_entry.id   AF-A0A9P1HQW7-F1
#
_cell.length_a   1.000
_cell.length_b   1.000
_cell.length_c   1.000
_cell.angle_alpha   90.00
_cell.angle_beta   90.00
_cell.angle_gamma   90.00
#
_symmetry.space_group_name_H-M   'P 1'
#
loop_
_entity.id
_entity.type
_entity.pdbx_description
1 polymer ?
#
loop_
_entity_poly.entity_id
_entity_poly.type
_entity_poly.pdbx_seq_one_letter_code
_entity_poly.pdbx_strand_id
1 'polypeptide(L)'
;MRFFLLLFLISLTQAVSLRQNHCYSCMSTGYEEYFYKGLDRFFTTPKNFSSQCDEPMNTRDMHVTSCRTICLTVQQDLYILGQPTGRRLTMRGCALTLARRGLNNHTLAMFDRYDICREMSAADLFRHERSDSQRVRVCSCLGDRCNSALSA
;
A
#
# COMPACT_ATOMS: atom_id res chain seq x y z
N MET A 1 44.41 -20.52 26.99
CA MET A 1 43.91 -20.51 25.60
C MET A 1 42.41 -20.86 25.48
N ARG A 2 41.53 -20.45 26.41
CA ARG A 2 40.08 -20.68 26.32
C ARG A 2 39.24 -19.39 26.34
N PHE A 3 39.80 -18.30 26.86
CA PHE A 3 39.11 -17.01 26.99
C PHE A 3 39.02 -16.23 25.66
N PHE A 4 40.00 -16.42 24.77
CA PHE A 4 40.04 -15.75 23.46
C PHE A 4 39.00 -16.29 22.46
N LEU A 5 38.44 -17.49 22.70
CA LEU A 5 37.44 -18.10 21.82
C LEU A 5 36.02 -17.52 22.04
N LEU A 6 35.73 -17.02 23.25
CA LEU A 6 34.41 -16.48 23.61
C LEU A 6 34.16 -15.07 23.05
N LEU A 7 35.23 -14.29 22.80
CA LEU A 7 35.11 -12.96 22.20
C LEU A 7 34.85 -13.02 20.68
N PHE A 8 35.19 -14.12 20.02
CA PHE A 8 35.01 -14.28 18.57
C PHE A 8 33.58 -14.66 18.16
N LEU A 9 32.75 -15.10 19.11
CA LEU A 9 31.34 -15.46 18.86
C LEU A 9 30.37 -14.28 19.01
N ILE A 10 30.81 -13.15 19.58
CA ILE A 10 29.94 -11.99 19.84
C ILE A 10 29.94 -10.98 18.67
N SER A 11 30.85 -11.11 17.70
CA SER A 11 31.00 -10.17 16.58
C SER A 11 30.16 -10.47 15.33
N LEU A 12 29.28 -11.49 15.36
CA LEU A 12 28.44 -11.89 14.23
C LEU A 12 26.95 -11.52 14.37
N THR A 13 26.60 -10.62 15.29
CA THR A 13 25.33 -9.89 15.17
C THR A 13 25.47 -8.88 14.04
N GLN A 14 25.45 -9.37 12.79
CA GLN A 14 25.07 -8.55 11.67
C GLN A 14 23.72 -7.98 12.06
N ALA A 15 23.68 -6.67 12.32
CA ALA A 15 22.42 -5.94 12.34
C ALA A 15 21.77 -6.25 11.00
N VAL A 16 20.77 -7.13 11.00
CA VAL A 16 19.86 -7.28 9.88
C VAL A 16 19.19 -5.92 9.81
N SER A 17 19.75 -5.02 9.00
CA SER A 17 19.07 -3.80 8.58
C SER A 17 17.86 -4.29 7.82
N LEU A 18 16.74 -4.49 8.53
CA LEU A 18 15.43 -4.60 7.92
C LEU A 18 15.32 -3.34 7.06
N ARG A 19 15.44 -3.51 5.75
CA ARG A 19 15.39 -2.42 4.78
C ARG A 19 14.04 -1.73 4.97
N GLN A 20 14.04 -0.61 5.67
CA GLN A 20 12.84 0.20 5.89
C GLN A 20 12.63 1.02 4.63
N ASN A 21 11.65 0.62 3.83
CA ASN A 21 11.27 1.35 2.64
C ASN A 21 10.28 2.44 3.05
N HIS A 22 10.39 3.62 2.47
CA HIS A 22 9.42 4.70 2.70
C HIS A 22 8.41 4.73 1.55
N CYS A 23 7.14 4.49 1.82
CA CYS A 23 6.09 4.56 0.80
C CYS A 23 5.26 5.83 0.98
N TYR A 24 4.76 6.41 -0.10
CA TYR A 24 3.73 7.44 -0.03
C TYR A 24 2.46 6.86 0.59
N SER A 25 1.84 7.62 1.49
CA SER A 25 0.58 7.25 2.13
C SER A 25 -0.44 8.36 1.95
N CYS A 26 -1.28 8.20 0.93
CA CYS A 26 -2.31 9.17 0.59
C CYS A 26 -3.56 8.47 0.06
N MET A 27 -4.69 9.18 0.10
CA MET A 27 -5.91 8.80 -0.61
C MET A 27 -6.45 10.01 -1.36
N SER A 28 -7.17 9.79 -2.45
CA SER A 28 -7.93 10.86 -3.12
C SER A 28 -8.93 11.51 -2.18
N THR A 29 -9.20 12.79 -2.38
CA THR A 29 -10.27 13.51 -1.65
C THR A 29 -11.64 12.89 -1.83
N GLY A 30 -11.87 12.19 -2.96
CA GLY A 30 -13.12 11.45 -3.19
C GLY A 30 -13.40 10.37 -2.14
N TYR A 31 -12.38 9.84 -1.46
CA TYR A 31 -12.57 8.88 -0.37
C TYR A 31 -12.87 9.53 0.97
N GLU A 32 -12.53 10.81 1.17
CA GLU A 32 -12.56 11.46 2.48
C GLU A 32 -13.95 11.41 3.13
N GLU A 33 -14.99 11.74 2.37
CA GLU A 33 -16.37 11.72 2.86
C GLU A 33 -16.82 10.31 3.25
N TYR A 34 -16.50 9.31 2.43
CA TYR A 34 -16.84 7.90 2.69
C TYR A 34 -15.97 7.30 3.79
N PHE A 35 -14.78 7.87 4.02
CA PHE A 35 -13.83 7.40 5.03
C PHE A 35 -14.44 7.47 6.42
N TYR A 36 -14.89 8.66 6.80
CA TYR A 36 -15.51 8.90 8.11
C TYR A 36 -16.92 8.29 8.25
N LYS A 37 -17.54 7.88 7.13
CA LYS A 37 -18.86 7.22 7.12
C LYS A 37 -18.78 5.69 7.22
N GLY A 38 -17.58 5.10 7.33
CA GLY A 38 -17.42 3.69 7.66
C GLY A 38 -16.27 2.96 7.00
N LEU A 39 -15.61 3.53 5.98
CA LEU A 39 -14.42 2.89 5.37
C LEU A 39 -13.23 2.88 6.34
N ASP A 40 -13.21 3.75 7.35
CA ASP A 40 -12.26 3.76 8.46
C ASP A 40 -12.18 2.44 9.24
N ARG A 41 -13.22 1.60 9.17
CA ARG A 41 -13.26 0.25 9.77
C ARG A 41 -12.47 -0.78 8.96
N PHE A 42 -12.26 -0.53 7.67
CA PHE A 42 -11.60 -1.46 6.75
C PHE A 42 -10.20 -1.01 6.38
N PHE A 43 -10.00 0.29 6.23
CA PHE A 43 -8.74 0.89 5.84
C PHE A 43 -8.09 1.65 6.98
N THR A 44 -6.77 1.72 6.96
CA THR A 44 -6.02 2.57 7.88
C THR A 44 -6.05 4.00 7.36
N THR A 45 -6.21 4.97 8.26
CA THR A 45 -6.20 6.39 7.91
C THR A 45 -4.92 6.75 7.16
N PRO A 46 -5.01 7.31 5.94
CA PRO A 46 -3.85 7.75 5.20
C PRO A 46 -3.20 8.96 5.90
N LYS A 47 -1.96 9.28 5.53
CA LYS A 47 -1.31 10.49 6.07
C LYS A 47 -1.90 11.77 5.49
N ASN A 48 -2.47 11.72 4.29
CA ASN A 48 -3.11 12.87 3.65
C ASN A 48 -4.27 12.43 2.74
N PHE A 49 -5.34 13.23 2.71
CA PHE A 49 -6.37 13.17 1.67
C PHE A 49 -6.13 14.32 0.68
N SER A 50 -5.84 14.01 -0.57
CA SER A 50 -5.51 15.04 -1.56
C SER A 50 -5.85 14.58 -2.97
N SER A 51 -6.35 15.51 -3.80
CA SER A 51 -6.53 15.29 -5.24
C SER A 51 -5.19 15.07 -5.96
N GLN A 52 -4.08 15.50 -5.35
CA GLN A 52 -2.72 15.29 -5.87
C GLN A 52 -2.21 13.84 -5.66
N CYS A 53 -2.99 12.99 -4.96
CA CYS A 53 -2.69 11.56 -4.81
C CYS A 53 -3.07 10.74 -6.06
N ASP A 54 -4.01 11.27 -6.86
CA ASP A 54 -4.44 10.68 -8.12
C ASP A 54 -3.33 10.72 -9.17
N GLU A 55 -3.43 9.88 -10.20
CA GLU A 55 -2.44 9.83 -11.26
C GLU A 55 -2.66 10.97 -12.28
N PRO A 56 -1.62 11.74 -12.67
CA PRO A 56 -0.23 11.68 -12.19
C PRO A 56 -0.05 12.30 -10.79
N MET A 57 0.66 11.61 -9.91
CA MET A 57 0.83 12.06 -8.53
C MET A 57 1.82 13.24 -8.43
N ASN A 58 1.46 14.26 -7.67
CA ASN A 58 2.38 15.34 -7.32
C ASN A 58 3.02 15.06 -5.95
N THR A 59 4.33 14.84 -5.93
CA THR A 59 5.07 14.41 -4.73
C THR A 59 5.29 15.52 -3.69
N ARG A 60 5.07 16.80 -4.03
CA ARG A 60 5.45 17.95 -3.18
C ARG A 60 4.76 17.95 -1.81
N ASP A 61 3.47 17.62 -1.79
CA ASP A 61 2.65 17.68 -0.57
C ASP A 61 2.29 16.28 -0.03
N MET A 62 2.95 15.24 -0.56
CA MET A 62 2.63 13.86 -0.21
C MET A 62 3.50 13.35 0.93
N HIS A 63 2.83 12.95 2.00
CA HIS A 63 3.50 12.36 3.15
C HIS A 63 3.90 10.92 2.90
N VAL A 64 5.02 10.53 3.52
CA VAL A 64 5.55 9.17 3.50
C VAL A 64 5.40 8.50 4.85
N THR A 65 5.36 7.17 4.83
CA THR A 65 5.40 6.33 6.02
C THR A 65 6.48 5.27 5.87
N SER A 66 7.11 4.89 6.97
CA SER A 66 8.05 3.77 6.99
C SER A 66 7.28 2.46 6.89
N CYS A 67 7.64 1.64 5.91
CA CYS A 67 7.06 0.35 5.60
C CYS A 67 8.13 -0.73 5.76
N ARG A 68 7.74 -1.86 6.36
CA ARG A 68 8.58 -3.07 6.44
C ARG A 68 8.43 -3.98 5.23
N THR A 69 7.56 -3.62 4.29
CA THR A 69 7.16 -4.41 3.11
C THR A 69 7.15 -3.56 1.85
N ILE A 70 6.65 -4.10 0.74
CA ILE A 70 6.38 -3.38 -0.50
C ILE A 70 5.42 -2.21 -0.32
N CYS A 71 5.54 -1.25 -1.24
CA CYS A 71 4.57 -0.19 -1.43
C CYS A 71 3.45 -0.66 -2.37
N LEU A 72 2.23 -0.17 -2.13
CA LEU A 72 1.09 -0.41 -3.00
C LEU A 72 0.46 0.88 -3.46
N THR A 73 -0.08 0.82 -4.67
CA THR A 73 -1.00 1.79 -5.25
C THR A 73 -2.23 1.04 -5.69
N VAL A 74 -3.40 1.42 -5.19
CA VAL A 74 -4.69 0.84 -5.59
C VAL A 74 -5.51 1.93 -6.25
N GLN A 75 -6.02 1.65 -7.45
CA GLN A 75 -6.89 2.52 -8.21
C GLN A 75 -8.26 1.89 -8.39
N GLN A 76 -9.29 2.72 -8.32
CA GLN A 76 -10.67 2.31 -8.44
C GLN A 76 -11.44 3.32 -9.28
N ASP A 77 -12.25 2.84 -10.21
CA ASP A 77 -13.13 3.71 -10.98
C ASP A 77 -14.27 4.23 -10.08
N LEU A 78 -14.50 5.55 -10.13
CA LEU A 78 -15.59 6.19 -9.39
C LEU A 78 -16.90 6.07 -10.18
N TYR A 79 -17.89 5.46 -9.54
CA TYR A 79 -19.26 5.36 -10.03
C TYR A 79 -20.18 6.26 -9.22
N ILE A 80 -20.99 7.07 -9.91
CA ILE A 80 -22.04 7.90 -9.29
C ILE A 80 -23.36 7.46 -9.89
N LEU A 81 -24.32 7.08 -9.05
CA LEU A 81 -25.63 6.56 -9.48
C LEU A 81 -25.53 5.41 -10.51
N GLY A 82 -24.51 4.55 -10.36
CA GLY A 82 -24.25 3.42 -11.26
C GLY A 82 -23.57 3.79 -12.58
N GLN A 83 -23.33 5.07 -12.86
CA GLN A 83 -22.61 5.51 -14.07
C GLN A 83 -21.13 5.76 -13.78
N PRO A 84 -20.22 5.30 -14.67
CA PRO A 84 -18.81 5.60 -14.53
C PRO A 84 -18.57 7.10 -14.78
N THR A 85 -17.90 7.76 -13.85
CA THR A 85 -17.57 9.19 -13.97
C THR A 85 -16.36 9.46 -14.87
N GLY A 86 -15.66 8.41 -15.29
CA GLY A 86 -14.36 8.51 -15.97
C GLY A 86 -13.21 8.92 -15.04
N ARG A 87 -13.49 9.20 -13.76
CA ARG A 87 -12.47 9.51 -12.75
C ARG A 87 -12.05 8.25 -12.01
N ARG A 88 -10.75 8.13 -11.76
CA ARG A 88 -10.16 7.08 -10.93
C ARG A 88 -9.71 7.66 -9.61
N LEU A 89 -10.17 7.06 -8.53
CA LEU A 89 -9.64 7.34 -7.21
C LEU A 89 -8.45 6.42 -6.95
N THR A 90 -7.46 6.95 -6.25
CA THR A 90 -6.20 6.29 -5.95
C THR A 90 -5.96 6.31 -4.44
N MET A 91 -5.54 5.17 -3.91
CA MET A 91 -5.02 5.06 -2.55
C MET A 91 -3.63 4.42 -2.56
N ARG A 92 -2.73 4.98 -1.75
CA ARG A 92 -1.31 4.60 -1.69
C ARG A 92 -0.93 4.29 -0.24
N GLY A 93 -0.10 3.27 -0.03
CA GLY A 93 0.38 2.92 1.30
C GLY A 93 1.25 1.66 1.33
N CYS A 94 1.55 1.15 2.54
CA CYS A 94 2.24 -0.13 2.69
C CYS A 94 1.25 -1.30 2.51
N ALA A 95 1.71 -2.41 1.92
CA ALA A 95 0.86 -3.59 1.74
C ALA A 95 0.19 -4.13 3.02
N LEU A 96 0.95 -4.20 4.12
CA LEU A 96 0.42 -4.74 5.38
C LEU A 96 -0.48 -3.79 6.16
N THR A 97 -0.34 -2.47 5.94
CA THR A 97 -1.02 -1.47 6.76
C THR A 97 -2.11 -0.72 6.02
N LEU A 98 -2.24 -0.86 4.70
CA LEU A 98 -3.27 -0.17 3.91
C LEU A 98 -4.68 -0.58 4.37
N ALA A 99 -4.92 -1.88 4.57
CA ALA A 99 -6.15 -2.41 5.13
C ALA A 99 -5.92 -2.90 6.57
N ARG A 100 -6.86 -2.60 7.47
CA ARG A 100 -6.77 -2.99 8.89
C ARG A 100 -6.71 -4.52 9.10
N ARG A 101 -7.40 -5.27 8.23
CA ARG A 101 -7.38 -6.75 8.22
C ARG A 101 -6.28 -7.33 7.32
N GLY A 102 -5.47 -6.48 6.69
CA GLY A 102 -4.47 -6.86 5.72
C GLY A 102 -5.05 -7.33 4.38
N LEU A 103 -4.14 -7.67 3.48
CA LEU A 103 -4.45 -8.26 2.17
C LEU A 103 -4.59 -9.78 2.27
N ASN A 104 -5.22 -10.38 1.26
CA ASN A 104 -5.23 -11.83 1.12
C ASN A 104 -3.79 -12.34 0.98
N ASN A 105 -3.45 -13.38 1.74
CA ASN A 105 -2.10 -13.96 1.76
C ASN A 105 -1.62 -14.39 0.37
N HIS A 106 -2.53 -14.94 -0.45
CA HIS A 106 -2.18 -15.38 -1.81
C HIS A 106 -1.79 -14.19 -2.70
N THR A 107 -2.60 -13.14 -2.67
CA THR A 107 -2.40 -11.90 -3.41
C THR A 107 -1.14 -11.16 -2.93
N LEU A 108 -0.93 -11.09 -1.61
CA LEU A 108 0.25 -10.48 -1.01
C LEU A 108 1.54 -11.19 -1.44
N ALA A 109 1.57 -12.53 -1.42
CA ALA A 109 2.75 -13.30 -1.81
C ALA A 109 3.15 -13.10 -3.29
N MET A 110 2.17 -12.81 -4.16
CA MET A 110 2.43 -12.46 -5.56
C MET A 110 3.05 -11.07 -5.69
N PHE A 111 2.45 -10.07 -5.02
CA PHE A 111 2.90 -8.67 -5.08
C PHE A 111 4.23 -8.42 -4.36
N ASP A 112 4.58 -9.22 -3.36
CA ASP A 112 5.82 -9.09 -2.62
C ASP A 112 7.06 -9.50 -3.43
N ARG A 113 6.87 -10.30 -4.48
CA ARG A 113 7.97 -10.83 -5.32
C ARG A 113 8.26 -10.01 -6.56
N TYR A 114 7.27 -9.30 -7.09
CA TYR A 114 7.36 -8.64 -8.38
C TYR A 114 6.74 -7.25 -8.34
N ASP A 115 7.35 -6.32 -9.05
CA ASP A 115 6.78 -5.00 -9.32
C ASP A 115 5.77 -5.15 -10.46
N ILE A 116 4.50 -5.37 -10.13
CA ILE A 116 3.46 -5.67 -11.12
C ILE A 116 2.19 -4.87 -10.86
N CYS A 117 1.50 -4.53 -11.95
CA CYS A 117 0.15 -4.00 -11.92
C CYS A 117 -0.85 -5.05 -12.38
N ARG A 118 -1.90 -5.29 -11.58
CA ARG A 118 -2.95 -6.24 -11.92
C ARG A 118 -4.33 -5.71 -11.56
N GLU A 119 -5.28 -5.93 -12.45
CA GLU A 119 -6.70 -5.76 -12.14
C GLU A 119 -7.25 -7.00 -11.45
N MET A 120 -8.00 -6.79 -10.37
CA MET A 120 -8.67 -7.85 -9.63
C MET A 120 -9.93 -7.33 -8.94
N SER A 121 -10.74 -8.23 -8.41
CA SER A 121 -11.84 -7.85 -7.51
C SER A 121 -11.27 -7.31 -6.21
N ALA A 122 -11.89 -6.27 -5.64
CA ALA A 122 -11.58 -5.82 -4.29
C ALA A 122 -11.69 -6.97 -3.25
N ALA A 123 -12.57 -7.95 -3.51
CA ALA A 123 -12.77 -9.12 -2.66
C ALA A 123 -11.59 -10.10 -2.68
N ASP A 124 -10.88 -10.18 -3.79
CA ASP A 124 -9.69 -11.03 -3.90
C ASP A 124 -8.46 -10.36 -3.27
N LEU A 125 -8.47 -9.02 -3.25
CA LEU A 125 -7.39 -8.20 -2.69
C LEU A 125 -7.46 -8.12 -1.16
N PHE A 126 -8.60 -7.71 -0.61
CA PHE A 126 -8.76 -7.44 0.81
C PHE A 126 -9.39 -8.63 1.55
N ARG A 127 -8.93 -8.90 2.78
CA ARG A 127 -9.57 -9.91 3.65
C ARG A 127 -10.84 -9.33 4.28
N HIS A 128 -11.87 -9.11 3.45
CA HIS A 128 -13.13 -8.53 3.88
C HIS A 128 -14.35 -9.36 3.45
N GLU A 129 -15.28 -9.60 4.37
CA GLU A 129 -16.46 -10.46 4.19
C GLU A 129 -17.57 -9.83 3.32
N ARG A 130 -17.56 -8.50 3.16
CA ARG A 130 -18.50 -7.76 2.29
C ARG A 130 -17.78 -6.94 1.24
N SER A 131 -16.72 -7.48 0.67
CA SER A 131 -16.10 -6.75 -0.44
C SER A 131 -16.98 -6.90 -1.67
N ASP A 132 -17.55 -5.79 -2.13
CA ASP A 132 -18.28 -5.73 -3.39
C ASP A 132 -17.37 -6.20 -4.54
N SER A 133 -17.98 -6.72 -5.61
CA SER A 133 -17.31 -7.19 -6.83
C SER A 133 -16.68 -6.07 -7.66
N GLN A 134 -16.43 -4.91 -7.04
CA GLN A 134 -15.84 -3.77 -7.70
C GLN A 134 -14.41 -4.08 -8.12
N ARG A 135 -14.11 -3.80 -9.39
CA ARG A 135 -12.77 -4.00 -9.95
C ARG A 135 -11.85 -2.89 -9.47
N VAL A 136 -10.66 -3.29 -9.06
CA VAL A 136 -9.58 -2.39 -8.65
C VAL A 136 -8.30 -2.77 -9.39
N ARG A 137 -7.51 -1.76 -9.74
CA ARG A 137 -6.17 -1.95 -10.30
C ARG A 137 -5.15 -1.75 -9.19
N VAL A 138 -4.36 -2.77 -8.91
CA VAL A 138 -3.36 -2.76 -7.84
C VAL A 138 -1.99 -2.86 -8.45
N CYS A 139 -1.10 -1.97 -8.06
CA CYS A 139 0.31 -2.01 -8.43
C CYS A 139 1.18 -2.15 -7.19
N SER A 140 2.11 -3.09 -7.20
CA SER A 140 3.16 -3.23 -6.20
C SER A 140 4.48 -2.71 -6.71
N CYS A 141 5.30 -2.20 -5.80
CA CYS A 141 6.70 -1.93 -6.08
C CYS A 141 7.58 -2.09 -4.84
N LEU A 142 8.83 -2.51 -5.05
CA LEU A 142 9.84 -2.66 -4.01
C LEU A 142 10.89 -1.54 -4.11
N GLY A 143 10.81 -0.55 -3.21
CA GLY A 143 11.83 0.49 -3.09
C GLY A 143 11.37 1.70 -2.30
N ASP A 144 12.28 2.63 -2.05
CA ASP A 144 11.94 3.90 -1.44
C ASP A 144 11.16 4.77 -2.41
N ARG A 145 9.95 5.15 -2.01
CA ARG A 145 9.06 6.10 -2.70
C ARG A 145 8.69 5.66 -4.12
N CYS A 146 8.80 4.37 -4.42
CA CYS A 146 8.52 3.82 -5.75
C CYS A 146 7.05 3.97 -6.16
N ASN A 147 6.15 4.08 -5.19
CA ASN A 147 4.72 4.23 -5.42
C ASN A 147 4.31 5.68 -5.73
N SER A 148 5.20 6.50 -6.32
CA SER A 148 4.81 7.81 -6.86
C SER A 148 4.12 7.71 -8.22
N ALA A 149 4.49 6.72 -9.02
CA ALA A 149 3.88 6.43 -10.31
C ALA A 149 3.30 5.02 -10.29
N LEU A 150 2.41 4.73 -11.22
CA LEU A 150 2.10 3.33 -11.53
C LEU A 150 3.35 2.74 -12.19
N SER A 151 3.94 1.73 -11.57
CA SER A 151 5.01 0.94 -12.17
C SER A 151 4.51 0.38 -13.51
N ALA A 152 5.26 0.66 -14.59
CA ALA A 152 4.96 0.19 -15.93
C ALA A 152 5.11 -1.33 -16.05
#